data_AF-A0A1Z9EXW2-F1
#
_entry.id   AF-A0A1Z9EXW2-F1
#
_cell.length_a   1.000
_cell.length_b   1.000
_cell.length_c   1.000
_cell.angle_alpha   90.00
_cell.angle_beta   90.00
_cell.angle_gamma   90.00
#
_symmetry.space_group_name_H-M   'P 1'
#
loop_
_entity.id
_entity.type
_entity.pdbx_description
1 polymer ?
#
loop_
_entity_poly.entity_id
_entity_poly.type
_entity_poly.pdbx_seq_one_letter_code
_entity_poly.pdbx_strand_id
1 'polypeptide(L)'
;MDHLGGPDELYDLLPQADFVFLTAPLTDQTRKMFDASTLSAMKPGAVLINVARGGLVVEQAVVDALESGHLDSAGFDVTPEEPPAANSPLWTAPGLIITPHVGGQSGKRIDRMTDLFCENIIRYRSGRPLINSVDKKLGFPPPVS
;
A
#
# COMPACT_ATOMS: atom_id res chain seq x y z
N MET A 1 21.18 3.56 -3.32
CA MET A 1 20.16 2.58 -2.91
C MET A 1 20.98 1.49 -2.26
N ASP A 2 20.93 1.43 -0.94
CA ASP A 2 21.99 0.76 -0.18
C ASP A 2 21.68 -0.74 -0.02
N HIS A 3 20.43 -1.13 -0.23
CA HIS A 3 19.98 -2.52 -0.30
C HIS A 3 18.74 -2.64 -1.18
N LEU A 4 18.62 -3.75 -1.93
CA LEU A 4 17.41 -4.16 -2.63
C LEU A 4 17.16 -5.62 -2.28
N GLY A 5 16.22 -5.86 -1.35
CA GLY A 5 15.87 -7.19 -0.87
C GLY A 5 14.59 -7.72 -1.51
N GLY A 6 14.48 -9.05 -1.53
CA GLY A 6 13.24 -9.75 -1.90
C GLY A 6 12.21 -9.77 -0.75
N PRO A 7 10.98 -10.28 -1.00
CA PRO A 7 9.96 -10.45 0.04
C PRO A 7 10.43 -11.28 1.25
N ASP A 8 11.31 -12.27 1.02
CA ASP A 8 11.83 -13.16 2.06
C ASP A 8 12.75 -12.46 3.07
N GLU A 9 13.27 -11.28 2.72
CA GLU A 9 14.16 -10.47 3.58
C GLU A 9 13.38 -9.44 4.42
N LEU A 10 12.04 -9.41 4.32
CA LEU A 10 11.23 -8.37 4.99
C LEU A 10 11.54 -8.31 6.49
N TYR A 11 11.55 -9.45 7.18
CA TYR A 11 11.83 -9.50 8.63
C TYR A 11 13.25 -9.11 9.01
N ASP A 12 14.21 -9.21 8.09
CA ASP A 12 15.59 -8.76 8.32
C ASP A 12 15.71 -7.24 8.18
N LEU A 13 14.86 -6.64 7.35
CA LEU A 13 14.87 -5.20 7.06
C LEU A 13 14.04 -4.36 8.03
N LEU A 14 12.91 -4.88 8.53
CA LEU A 14 12.01 -4.14 9.41
C LEU A 14 12.67 -3.60 10.70
N PRO A 15 13.58 -4.32 11.39
CA PRO A 15 14.25 -3.80 12.58
C PRO A 15 15.19 -2.63 12.31
N GLN A 16 15.56 -2.40 11.05
CA GLN A 16 16.52 -1.37 10.62
C GLN A 16 15.84 -0.07 10.16
N ALA A 17 14.52 -0.10 9.92
CA ALA A 17 13.78 1.00 9.33
C ALA A 17 13.07 1.85 10.40
N ASP A 18 13.36 3.15 10.42
CA ASP A 18 12.58 4.14 11.20
C ASP A 18 11.22 4.45 10.55
N PHE A 19 11.15 4.37 9.22
CA PHE A 19 9.95 4.62 8.43
C PHE A 19 9.73 3.48 7.44
N VAL A 20 8.52 2.93 7.40
CA VAL A 20 8.13 1.88 6.47
C VAL A 20 6.98 2.37 5.59
N PHE A 21 7.23 2.46 4.29
CA PHE A 21 6.22 2.85 3.29
C PHE A 21 5.69 1.62 2.56
N LEU A 22 4.39 1.39 2.62
CA LEU A 22 3.73 0.32 1.88
C LEU A 22 3.37 0.82 0.48
N THR A 23 4.02 0.24 -0.53
CA THR A 23 3.78 0.52 -1.95
C THR A 23 3.48 -0.75 -2.75
N ALA A 24 3.26 -1.88 -2.07
CA ALA A 24 3.01 -3.18 -2.70
C ALA A 24 1.60 -3.26 -3.31
N PRO A 25 1.41 -3.98 -4.42
CA PRO A 25 0.07 -4.30 -4.90
C PRO A 25 -0.66 -5.18 -3.88
N LEU A 26 -1.98 -5.07 -3.80
CA LEU A 26 -2.79 -6.01 -3.00
C LEU A 26 -3.04 -7.28 -3.81
N THR A 27 -2.47 -8.38 -3.35
CA THR A 27 -2.57 -9.73 -3.91
C THR A 27 -2.87 -10.71 -2.79
N ASP A 28 -3.06 -12.00 -3.11
CA ASP A 28 -3.22 -13.02 -2.07
C ASP A 28 -1.97 -13.18 -1.20
N GLN A 29 -0.77 -12.89 -1.74
CA GLN A 29 0.50 -12.97 -1.02
C GLN A 29 0.74 -11.78 -0.09
N THR A 30 0.24 -10.60 -0.45
CA THR A 30 0.48 -9.34 0.28
C THR A 30 -0.70 -8.93 1.16
N ARG A 31 -1.84 -9.61 1.03
CA ARG A 31 -3.00 -9.39 1.88
C ARG A 31 -2.63 -9.65 3.34
N LYS A 32 -2.90 -8.66 4.20
CA LYS A 32 -2.60 -8.70 5.63
C LYS A 32 -1.12 -8.98 5.94
N MET A 33 -0.20 -8.66 5.02
CA MET A 33 1.23 -8.88 5.23
C MET A 33 1.78 -8.07 6.42
N PHE A 34 1.11 -6.97 6.80
CA PHE A 34 1.37 -6.24 8.05
C PHE A 34 0.31 -6.62 9.09
N ASP A 35 0.55 -7.75 9.75
CA ASP A 35 -0.18 -8.21 10.93
C ASP A 35 0.59 -7.91 12.23
N ALA A 36 0.11 -8.41 13.37
CA ALA A 36 0.76 -8.18 14.67
C ALA A 36 2.22 -8.66 14.72
N SER A 37 2.55 -9.75 14.03
CA SER A 37 3.91 -10.30 14.01
C SER A 37 4.85 -9.41 13.20
N THR A 38 4.42 -8.99 12.01
CA THR A 38 5.19 -8.09 11.14
C THR A 38 5.38 -6.73 11.80
N LEU A 39 4.33 -6.19 12.42
CA LEU A 39 4.40 -4.92 13.14
C LEU A 39 5.35 -5.02 14.32
N SER A 40 5.32 -6.10 15.10
CA SER A 40 6.24 -6.29 16.24
C SER A 40 7.71 -6.44 15.85
N ALA A 41 7.98 -6.82 14.59
CA ALA A 41 9.33 -6.92 14.04
C ALA A 41 9.86 -5.56 13.57
N MET A 42 9.01 -4.53 13.46
CA MET A 42 9.46 -3.18 13.22
C MET A 42 10.29 -2.68 14.40
N LYS A 43 11.15 -1.70 14.11
CA LYS A 43 11.87 -0.99 15.16
C LYS A 43 10.86 -0.32 16.12
N PRO A 44 11.00 -0.47 17.45
CA PRO A 44 10.18 0.28 18.39
C PRO A 44 10.29 1.79 18.16
N GLY A 45 9.15 2.48 18.10
CA GLY A 45 9.04 3.90 17.76
C GLY A 45 9.09 4.19 16.25
N ALA A 46 8.99 3.18 15.39
CA ALA A 46 8.91 3.39 13.94
C ALA A 46 7.56 3.97 13.50
N VAL A 47 7.54 4.49 12.27
CA VAL A 47 6.36 5.06 11.61
C VAL A 47 5.94 4.17 10.44
N LEU A 48 4.65 3.83 10.39
CA LEU A 48 4.07 3.06 9.29
C LEU A 48 3.25 3.97 8.36
N ILE A 49 3.57 3.97 7.07
CA ILE A 49 2.84 4.72 6.06
C ILE A 49 2.23 3.75 5.05
N ASN A 50 0.91 3.78 4.87
CA ASN A 50 0.23 2.99 3.85
C ASN A 50 -0.36 3.91 2.79
N VAL A 51 0.28 3.91 1.62
CA VAL A 51 -0.17 4.60 0.40
C VAL A 51 -0.49 3.64 -0.74
N ALA A 52 -0.64 2.36 -0.41
CA ALA A 52 -0.89 1.29 -1.36
C ALA A 52 -2.36 0.88 -1.30
N ARG A 53 -2.69 -0.08 -0.43
CA ARG A 53 -4.05 -0.60 -0.25
C ARG A 53 -4.26 -0.95 1.21
N GLY A 54 -5.44 -0.63 1.74
CA GLY A 54 -5.78 -0.92 3.13
C GLY A 54 -5.68 -2.40 3.47
N GLY A 55 -6.02 -3.29 2.53
CA GLY A 55 -5.93 -4.74 2.72
C GLY A 55 -4.52 -5.31 2.94
N LEU A 56 -3.46 -4.50 2.89
CA LEU A 56 -2.10 -4.92 3.26
C LEU A 56 -1.92 -5.02 4.78
N VAL A 57 -2.71 -4.29 5.57
CA VAL A 57 -2.60 -4.26 7.02
C VAL A 57 -3.76 -5.00 7.68
N VAL A 58 -3.53 -5.52 8.88
CA VAL A 58 -4.60 -5.92 9.81
C VAL A 58 -4.96 -4.71 10.67
N GLU A 59 -6.18 -4.19 10.52
CA GLU A 59 -6.66 -2.97 11.19
C GLU A 59 -6.34 -2.96 12.69
N GLN A 60 -6.81 -3.99 13.39
CA GLN A 60 -6.64 -4.08 14.84
C GLN A 60 -5.17 -4.15 15.26
N ALA A 61 -4.32 -4.83 14.47
CA ALA A 61 -2.91 -4.94 14.80
C ALA A 61 -2.19 -3.58 14.71
N VAL A 62 -2.58 -2.72 13.76
CA VAL A 62 -2.08 -1.35 13.67
C VAL A 62 -2.53 -0.53 14.87
N VAL A 63 -3.81 -0.62 15.23
CA VAL A 63 -4.37 0.07 16.41
C VAL A 63 -3.62 -0.35 17.67
N ASP A 64 -3.47 -1.65 17.93
CA ASP A 64 -2.78 -2.19 19.10
C ASP A 64 -1.31 -1.75 19.16
N ALA A 65 -0.63 -1.71 18.00
CA ALA A 65 0.75 -1.27 17.92
C ALA A 65 0.92 0.24 18.23
N LEU A 66 -0.05 1.07 17.86
CA LEU A 66 -0.09 2.49 18.20
C LEU A 66 -0.46 2.70 19.67
N GLU A 67 -1.48 2.01 20.17
CA GLU A 67 -1.93 2.12 21.57
C GLU A 67 -0.85 1.67 22.56
N SER A 68 -0.08 0.63 22.22
CA SER A 68 1.06 0.18 23.02
C SER A 68 2.29 1.09 22.92
N GLY A 69 2.32 2.03 21.97
CA GLY A 69 3.48 2.87 21.66
C GLY A 69 4.62 2.11 20.98
N HIS A 70 4.37 0.89 20.48
CA HIS A 70 5.37 0.17 19.68
C HIS A 70 5.61 0.89 18.35
N LEU A 71 4.55 1.36 17.70
CA LEU A 71 4.64 2.39 16.66
C LEU A 71 4.52 3.77 17.29
N ASP A 72 5.35 4.70 16.82
CA ASP A 72 5.22 6.11 17.20
C ASP A 72 3.99 6.74 16.56
N SER A 73 3.80 6.48 15.26
CA SER A 73 2.72 7.05 14.48
C SER A 73 2.44 6.26 13.20
N ALA A 74 1.31 6.56 12.55
CA ALA A 74 0.97 5.99 11.26
C ALA A 74 0.26 7.00 10.34
N GLY A 75 0.41 6.82 9.03
CA GLY A 75 -0.18 7.71 8.03
C GLY A 75 -0.80 6.94 6.87
N PHE A 76 -2.13 6.96 6.74
CA PHE A 76 -2.89 6.16 5.78
C PHE A 76 -3.70 7.05 4.83
N ASP A 77 -3.53 6.88 3.52
CA ASP A 77 -4.53 7.38 2.54
C ASP A 77 -5.53 6.29 2.13
N VAL A 78 -5.29 5.06 2.59
CA VAL A 78 -6.12 3.86 2.34
C VAL A 78 -6.40 3.13 3.63
N THR A 79 -7.60 2.55 3.74
CA THR A 79 -8.05 1.83 4.95
C THR A 79 -8.63 0.46 4.57
N PRO A 80 -8.57 -0.57 5.45
CA PRO A 80 -9.01 -1.93 5.11
C PRO A 80 -10.48 -1.99 4.67
N GLU A 81 -11.34 -1.26 5.35
CA GLU A 81 -12.68 -0.87 4.91
C GLU A 81 -12.65 0.62 4.52
N GLU A 82 -13.14 0.97 3.33
CA GLU A 82 -13.05 2.33 2.80
C GLU A 82 -14.42 2.88 2.37
N PRO A 83 -14.90 3.98 2.99
CA PRO A 83 -14.33 4.64 4.17
C PRO A 83 -14.45 3.75 5.43
N PRO A 84 -13.64 3.97 6.49
CA PRO A 84 -13.80 3.22 7.73
C PRO A 84 -15.22 3.41 8.28
N ALA A 85 -15.80 2.35 8.83
CA ALA A 85 -17.08 2.44 9.53
C ALA A 85 -17.03 3.51 10.62
N ALA A 86 -18.16 4.17 10.92
CA ALA A 86 -18.20 5.28 11.89
C ALA A 86 -17.70 4.90 13.31
N ASN A 87 -17.77 3.61 13.65
CA ASN A 87 -17.28 3.04 14.90
C ASN A 87 -15.91 2.34 14.78
N SER A 88 -15.19 2.50 13.66
CA SER A 88 -13.86 1.92 13.50
C SER A 88 -12.89 2.49 14.54
N PRO A 89 -12.05 1.64 15.17
CA PRO A 89 -11.03 2.09 16.11
C PRO A 89 -9.98 3.00 15.46
N LEU A 90 -9.84 2.98 14.13
CA LEU A 90 -8.93 3.85 13.39
C LEU A 90 -9.20 5.34 13.64
N TRP A 91 -10.45 5.73 13.94
CA TRP A 91 -10.78 7.14 14.19
C TRP A 91 -10.18 7.69 15.48
N THR A 92 -9.87 6.83 16.45
CA THR A 92 -9.38 7.21 17.77
C THR A 92 -7.98 6.70 18.06
N ALA A 93 -7.37 5.94 17.14
CA ALA A 93 -6.03 5.40 17.31
C ALA A 93 -5.01 6.55 17.49
N PRO A 94 -4.16 6.50 18.54
CA PRO A 94 -3.21 7.57 18.82
C PRO A 94 -2.17 7.67 17.69
N GLY A 95 -1.79 8.88 17.31
CA GLY A 95 -0.74 9.10 16.30
C GLY A 95 -1.09 8.66 14.87
N LEU A 96 -2.33 8.23 14.60
CA LEU A 96 -2.79 7.89 13.26
C LEU A 96 -3.35 9.11 12.52
N ILE A 97 -2.84 9.37 11.33
CA ILE A 97 -3.38 10.33 10.38
C ILE A 97 -4.04 9.57 9.23
N ILE A 98 -5.30 9.88 8.94
CA ILE A 98 -6.03 9.35 7.79
C ILE A 98 -6.37 10.48 6.83
N THR A 99 -6.04 10.30 5.56
CA THR A 99 -6.52 11.16 4.48
C THR A 99 -7.48 10.40 3.57
N PRO A 100 -8.32 11.08 2.77
CA PRO A 100 -9.02 10.41 1.68
C PRO A 100 -8.04 9.70 0.74
N HIS A 101 -8.52 8.69 0.02
CA HIS A 101 -7.74 7.91 -0.96
C HIS A 101 -7.45 8.72 -2.22
N VAL A 102 -6.55 9.69 -2.06
CA VAL A 102 -6.15 10.64 -3.07
C VAL A 102 -4.64 10.80 -3.21
N GLY A 103 -3.82 9.98 -2.54
CA GLY A 103 -2.36 10.04 -2.65
C GLY A 103 -1.83 9.81 -4.06
N GLY A 104 -2.58 9.06 -4.89
CA GLY A 104 -2.30 8.88 -6.31
C GLY A 104 -2.80 10.00 -7.23
N GLN A 105 -3.52 11.00 -6.73
CA GLN A 105 -4.07 12.08 -7.56
C GLN A 105 -3.00 13.10 -7.94
N SER A 106 -3.09 13.66 -9.14
CA SER A 106 -2.25 14.76 -9.60
C SER A 106 -2.99 15.58 -10.63
N GLY A 107 -2.62 16.86 -10.82
CA GLY A 107 -3.23 17.74 -11.83
C GLY A 107 -3.13 17.18 -13.26
N LYS A 108 -2.16 16.30 -13.52
CA LYS A 108 -1.95 15.62 -14.81
C LYS A 108 -2.54 14.21 -14.89
N ARG A 109 -3.24 13.74 -13.85
CA ARG A 109 -3.69 12.34 -13.79
C ARG A 109 -4.75 12.05 -14.85
N ILE A 110 -5.75 12.91 -14.97
CA ILE A 110 -6.84 12.73 -15.93
C ILE A 110 -6.34 12.77 -17.36
N ASP A 111 -5.46 13.73 -17.68
CA ASP A 111 -4.86 13.84 -19.01
C ASP A 111 -4.07 12.57 -19.37
N ARG A 112 -3.14 12.14 -18.51
CA ARG A 112 -2.33 10.92 -18.75
C ARG A 112 -3.18 9.66 -18.88
N MET A 113 -4.24 9.55 -18.08
CA MET A 113 -5.16 8.42 -18.14
C MET A 113 -5.96 8.41 -19.44
N THR A 114 -6.41 9.59 -19.89
CA THR A 114 -7.14 9.76 -21.14
C THR A 114 -6.25 9.43 -22.33
N ASP A 115 -5.03 9.94 -22.35
CA ASP A 115 -4.04 9.66 -23.39
C ASP A 115 -3.75 8.14 -23.50
N LEU A 116 -3.51 7.48 -22.36
CA LEU A 116 -3.28 6.04 -22.30
C LEU A 116 -4.49 5.25 -22.81
N PHE A 117 -5.70 5.65 -22.42
CA PHE A 117 -6.93 5.00 -22.84
C PHE A 117 -7.15 5.14 -24.36
N CYS A 118 -7.00 6.35 -24.90
CA CYS A 118 -7.10 6.62 -26.33
C CYS A 118 -6.09 5.80 -27.14
N GLU A 119 -4.82 5.76 -26.71
CA GLU A 119 -3.80 4.94 -27.37
C GLU A 119 -4.14 3.44 -27.32
N ASN A 120 -4.66 2.95 -26.19
CA ASN A 120 -5.09 1.57 -26.07
C ASN A 120 -6.30 1.22 -26.96
N ILE A 121 -7.24 2.15 -27.20
CA ILE A 121 -8.31 1.95 -28.19
C ILE A 121 -7.73 1.78 -29.59
N ILE A 122 -6.77 2.63 -29.99
CA ILE A 122 -6.14 2.55 -31.31
C ILE A 122 -5.38 1.22 -31.43
N ARG A 123 -4.62 0.83 -30.41
CA ARG A 123 -3.90 -0.46 -30.36
C ARG A 123 -4.84 -1.64 -30.50
N TYR A 124 -5.92 -1.67 -29.71
CA TYR A 124 -6.92 -2.72 -29.75
C TYR A 124 -7.53 -2.89 -31.14
N ARG A 125 -7.98 -1.78 -31.76
CA ARG A 125 -8.60 -1.81 -33.09
C ARG A 125 -7.64 -2.24 -34.21
N SER A 126 -6.35 -1.99 -34.04
CA SER A 126 -5.31 -2.35 -35.00
C SER A 126 -4.61 -3.68 -34.67
N GLY A 127 -5.11 -4.45 -33.70
CA GLY A 127 -4.51 -5.74 -33.30
C GLY A 127 -3.11 -5.62 -32.67
N ARG A 128 -2.74 -4.45 -32.16
CA ARG A 128 -1.45 -4.22 -31.48
C ARG A 128 -1.56 -4.53 -29.98
N PRO A 129 -0.48 -4.95 -29.31
CA PRO A 129 -0.47 -5.16 -27.85
C PRO A 129 -0.84 -3.88 -27.07
N LEU A 130 -1.66 -4.05 -26.03
CA LEU A 130 -2.05 -2.96 -25.13
C LEU A 130 -0.89 -2.54 -24.22
N ILE A 131 -0.85 -1.25 -23.87
CA ILE A 131 0.06 -0.70 -22.87
C ILE A 131 -0.54 -0.97 -21.48
N ASN A 132 0.31 -1.33 -20.51
CA ASN A 132 -0.05 -1.61 -19.11
C ASN A 132 -1.11 -2.71 -18.96
N SER A 133 -0.99 -3.79 -19.74
CA SER A 133 -1.83 -4.97 -19.57
C SER A 133 -1.62 -5.57 -18.17
N VAL A 134 -2.71 -5.76 -17.42
CA VAL A 134 -2.68 -6.33 -16.07
C VAL A 134 -3.01 -7.81 -16.15
N ASP A 135 -2.15 -8.65 -15.59
CA ASP A 135 -2.52 -10.04 -15.31
C ASP A 135 -3.41 -10.06 -14.06
N LYS A 136 -4.66 -10.49 -14.22
CA LYS A 136 -5.62 -10.55 -13.11
C LYS A 136 -5.28 -11.58 -12.04
N LYS A 137 -4.40 -12.55 -12.34
CA LYS A 137 -3.87 -13.50 -11.35
C LYS A 137 -2.74 -12.88 -10.53
N LEU A 138 -1.83 -12.15 -11.18
CA LEU A 138 -0.75 -11.45 -10.49
C LEU A 138 -1.26 -10.22 -9.72
N GLY A 139 -2.31 -9.56 -10.22
CA GLY A 139 -2.89 -8.35 -9.63
C GLY A 139 -2.20 -7.05 -10.05
N PHE A 140 -1.16 -7.13 -10.90
CA PHE A 140 -0.41 -6.00 -11.44
C PHE A 140 0.16 -6.35 -12.84
N PRO A 141 0.64 -5.35 -13.62
CA PRO A 141 1.29 -5.63 -14.90
C PRO A 141 2.51 -6.54 -14.70
N PRO A 142 2.72 -7.56 -15.55
CA PRO A 142 3.93 -8.36 -15.46
C PRO A 142 5.16 -7.46 -15.63
N PRO A 143 6.29 -7.76 -14.96
CA PRO A 143 7.53 -7.05 -15.20
C PRO A 143 7.83 -7.05 -16.70
N VAL A 144 8.13 -5.87 -17.24
CA VAL A 144 8.64 -5.79 -18.61
C VAL A 144 10.00 -6.49 -18.63
N SER A 145 10.05 -7.61 -19.37
CA SER A 145 11.27 -8.35 -19.70
C SER A 145 12.23 -7.50 -20.52
#